data_AF-A0A417Y4K4-F1
#
_entry.id   AF-A0A417Y4K4-F1
#
_cell.length_a   1.000
_cell.length_b   1.000
_cell.length_c   1.000
_cell.angle_alpha   90.00
_cell.angle_beta   90.00
_cell.angle_gamma   90.00
#
_symmetry.space_group_name_H-M   'P 1'
#
loop_
_entity.id
_entity.type
_entity.pdbx_description
1 polymer ?
#
loop_
_entity_poly.entity_id
_entity_poly.type
_entity_poly.pdbx_seq_one_letter_code
_entity_poly.pdbx_strand_id
1 'polypeptide(L)'
;MRTRLLPLASLSVLVVLLGACGDDDDGGGRGLEPASPGSGLAAVDFTEDLPCGYGFAAADEPDKALLSIHHSGGDDAEVDRTVTLPDPAWDAEVRVGSHLSANWCADVIEDPQAEVEETWTIVEGTLRFEGDLPPLEFTEQGAVERVHAELTGVVVEGPDGERVELGDISLSNRAWGFFAG
;
A
#
# COMPACT_ATOMS: atom_id res chain seq x y z
N MET A 1 -37.49 8.53 -48.42
CA MET A 1 -38.05 7.15 -48.47
C MET A 1 -37.08 6.21 -49.16
N ARG A 2 -36.36 5.38 -48.40
CA ARG A 2 -35.94 4.02 -48.79
C ARG A 2 -35.31 3.34 -47.59
N THR A 3 -36.18 2.63 -46.89
CA THR A 3 -35.95 1.70 -45.81
C THR A 3 -35.09 0.54 -46.30
N ARG A 4 -34.06 0.16 -45.55
CA ARG A 4 -33.50 -1.20 -45.60
C ARG A 4 -33.31 -1.71 -44.18
N LEU A 5 -34.07 -2.76 -43.91
CA LEU A 5 -34.14 -3.58 -42.70
C LEU A 5 -33.32 -4.87 -42.92
N LEU A 6 -32.99 -5.51 -41.79
CA LEU A 6 -32.64 -6.93 -41.52
C LEU A 6 -31.13 -7.27 -41.42
N PRO A 7 -30.74 -8.35 -40.67
CA PRO A 7 -31.50 -9.23 -39.75
C PRO A 7 -30.86 -9.52 -38.37
N LEU A 8 -31.66 -10.19 -37.53
CA LEU A 8 -31.36 -10.89 -36.27
C LEU A 8 -30.33 -12.03 -36.43
N ALA A 9 -29.53 -12.25 -35.38
CA ALA A 9 -29.04 -13.55 -34.86
C ALA A 9 -28.26 -13.24 -33.54
N SER A 10 -28.23 -14.02 -32.46
CA SER A 10 -28.75 -15.35 -32.17
C SER A 10 -28.93 -15.45 -30.64
N LEU A 11 -30.04 -16.02 -30.22
CA LEU A 11 -30.34 -16.43 -28.85
C LEU A 11 -29.49 -17.68 -28.52
N SER A 12 -28.77 -17.67 -27.39
CA SER A 12 -28.30 -18.91 -26.75
C SER A 12 -28.80 -18.93 -25.32
N VAL A 13 -29.96 -19.55 -25.16
CA VAL A 13 -30.49 -20.03 -23.89
C VAL A 13 -29.74 -21.32 -23.56
N LEU A 14 -29.06 -21.37 -22.42
CA LEU A 14 -28.63 -22.63 -21.81
C LEU A 14 -29.39 -22.81 -20.50
N VAL A 15 -30.40 -23.68 -20.56
CA VAL A 15 -31.07 -24.30 -19.41
C VAL A 15 -30.62 -25.75 -19.40
N VAL A 16 -30.44 -26.35 -18.20
CA VAL A 16 -30.43 -27.78 -17.81
C VAL A 16 -29.50 -27.89 -16.57
N LEU A 17 -29.84 -28.48 -15.41
CA LEU A 17 -30.94 -29.31 -14.94
C LEU A 17 -30.97 -29.28 -13.39
N LEU A 18 -32.15 -29.53 -12.83
CA LEU A 18 -32.37 -29.97 -11.46
C LEU A 18 -31.78 -31.37 -11.22
N GLY A 19 -31.08 -31.55 -10.09
CA GLY A 19 -30.83 -32.83 -9.42
C GLY A 19 -30.88 -32.57 -7.91
N ALA A 20 -31.96 -32.96 -7.23
CA ALA A 20 -32.10 -34.23 -6.51
C ALA A 20 -31.79 -34.04 -5.00
N CYS A 21 -32.84 -34.06 -4.18
CA CYS A 21 -32.76 -34.39 -2.76
C CYS A 21 -32.26 -35.84 -2.63
N GLY A 22 -31.29 -36.07 -1.74
CA GLY A 22 -30.85 -37.38 -1.30
C GLY A 22 -30.26 -37.28 0.11
N ASP A 23 -30.87 -38.01 1.02
CA ASP A 23 -30.52 -38.26 2.42
C ASP A 23 -29.04 -38.69 2.64
N ASP A 24 -28.56 -38.30 3.82
CA ASP A 24 -27.59 -38.95 4.73
C ASP A 24 -26.40 -39.74 4.15
N ASP A 25 -25.17 -39.25 4.41
CA ASP A 25 -24.15 -40.05 5.12
C ASP A 25 -22.99 -39.18 5.63
N ASP A 26 -22.42 -39.64 6.74
CA ASP A 26 -21.34 -39.07 7.53
C ASP A 26 -20.02 -38.88 6.75
N GLY A 27 -19.30 -37.82 7.08
CA GLY A 27 -17.85 -37.85 7.06
C GLY A 27 -17.14 -36.84 6.15
N GLY A 28 -16.28 -36.05 6.79
CA GLY A 28 -15.00 -35.67 6.19
C GLY A 28 -15.04 -34.48 5.25
N GLY A 29 -14.97 -33.29 5.83
CA GLY A 29 -14.66 -32.10 5.06
C GLY A 29 -15.07 -30.85 5.78
N ARG A 30 -14.38 -30.51 6.88
CA ARG A 30 -14.16 -29.09 7.14
C ARG A 30 -13.39 -28.59 5.93
N GLY A 31 -14.14 -28.08 4.94
CA GLY A 31 -13.60 -27.19 3.95
C GLY A 31 -12.94 -26.08 4.75
N LEU A 32 -11.63 -26.18 4.88
CA LEU A 32 -10.81 -25.02 5.10
C LEU A 32 -11.03 -24.22 3.82
N GLU A 33 -12.04 -23.36 3.82
CA GLU A 33 -11.91 -22.13 3.06
C GLU A 33 -10.52 -21.60 3.45
N PRO A 34 -9.57 -21.46 2.49
CA PRO A 34 -8.37 -20.73 2.80
C PRO A 34 -8.86 -19.37 3.28
N ALA A 35 -8.67 -19.07 4.56
CA ALA A 35 -8.87 -17.73 5.05
C ALA A 35 -8.02 -16.85 4.13
N SER A 36 -8.65 -16.03 3.30
CA SER A 36 -7.92 -15.03 2.54
C SER A 36 -7.02 -14.29 3.53
N PRO A 37 -5.70 -14.29 3.34
CA PRO A 37 -4.78 -13.59 4.24
C PRO A 37 -5.06 -12.08 4.36
N GLY A 38 -5.90 -11.51 3.47
CA GLY A 38 -6.11 -10.08 3.29
C GLY A 38 -6.81 -9.30 4.40
N SER A 39 -7.34 -9.91 5.46
CA SER A 39 -7.99 -9.15 6.55
C SER A 39 -7.04 -8.60 7.62
N GLY A 40 -5.75 -8.96 7.60
CA GLY A 40 -4.80 -8.53 8.63
C GLY A 40 -4.43 -7.04 8.56
N LEU A 41 -4.33 -6.49 7.34
CA LEU A 41 -3.82 -5.13 7.10
C LEU A 41 -4.67 -4.02 7.71
N ALA A 42 -5.99 -4.18 7.75
CA ALA A 42 -6.89 -3.16 8.32
C ALA A 42 -6.67 -2.90 9.82
N ALA A 43 -6.00 -3.83 10.51
CA ALA A 43 -5.72 -3.76 11.95
C ALA A 43 -4.24 -3.53 12.27
N VAL A 44 -3.42 -3.21 11.26
CA VAL A 44 -1.99 -2.95 11.44
C VAL A 44 -1.79 -1.54 11.99
N ASP A 45 -1.07 -1.45 13.10
CA ASP A 45 -0.60 -0.19 13.67
C ASP A 45 0.86 0.04 13.26
N PHE A 46 1.12 1.06 12.43
CA PHE A 46 2.47 1.44 11.99
C PHE A 46 3.11 2.39 13.00
N THR A 47 3.85 1.86 13.97
CA THR A 47 4.38 2.63 15.10
C THR A 47 5.88 2.89 15.05
N GLU A 48 6.64 2.11 14.29
CA GLU A 48 8.09 2.27 14.18
C GLU A 48 8.47 3.22 13.04
N ASP A 49 8.99 4.40 13.38
CA ASP A 49 9.53 5.39 12.43
C ASP A 49 10.88 4.94 11.85
N LEU A 50 10.91 4.77 10.52
CA LEU A 50 12.07 4.38 9.71
C LEU A 50 12.52 5.56 8.81
N PRO A 51 13.21 6.57 9.36
CA PRO A 51 13.48 7.81 8.67
C PRO A 51 14.51 7.63 7.54
N CYS A 52 14.15 8.01 6.32
CA CYS A 52 15.06 8.00 5.17
C CYS A 52 14.57 8.91 4.05
N GLY A 53 15.49 9.65 3.45
CA GLY A 53 15.26 10.48 2.27
C GLY A 53 14.11 11.48 2.42
N TYR A 54 13.41 11.72 1.32
CA TYR A 54 12.23 12.58 1.25
C TYR A 54 10.97 11.73 1.25
N GLY A 55 10.29 11.62 2.38
CA GLY A 55 9.10 10.79 2.52
C GLY A 55 8.91 10.25 3.92
N PHE A 56 8.17 9.15 4.02
CA PHE A 56 7.85 8.47 5.27
C PHE A 56 7.99 6.97 5.08
N ALA A 57 8.52 6.31 6.09
CA ALA A 57 8.36 4.87 6.22
C ALA A 57 8.08 4.52 7.67
N ALA A 58 7.14 3.61 7.85
CA ALA A 58 6.74 3.13 9.15
C ALA A 58 6.46 1.63 9.11
N ALA A 59 6.96 0.90 10.11
CA ALA A 59 6.72 -0.53 10.26
C ALA A 59 5.83 -0.81 11.49
N ASP A 60 5.22 -1.99 11.49
CA ASP A 60 4.48 -2.51 12.65
C ASP A 60 5.41 -3.22 13.66
N GLU A 61 4.94 -3.41 14.89
CA GLU A 61 5.64 -4.20 15.92
C GLU A 61 5.32 -5.70 15.79
N PRO A 62 5.63 -6.32 14.65
CA PRO A 62 6.65 -7.37 14.61
C PRO A 62 7.54 -7.31 13.35
N ASP A 63 7.59 -6.17 12.66
CA ASP A 63 8.28 -5.95 11.39
C ASP A 63 7.80 -6.89 10.27
N LYS A 64 6.48 -6.94 10.10
CA LYS A 64 5.76 -7.75 9.11
C LYS A 64 4.97 -6.94 8.10
N ALA A 65 4.70 -5.68 8.40
CA ALA A 65 4.08 -4.73 7.50
C ALA A 65 4.88 -3.43 7.51
N LEU A 66 5.23 -2.93 6.32
CA LEU A 66 5.95 -1.68 6.14
C LEU A 66 5.19 -0.78 5.19
N LEU A 67 4.73 0.36 5.67
CA LEU A 67 4.22 1.46 4.87
C LEU A 67 5.41 2.31 4.40
N SER A 68 5.51 2.55 3.09
CA SER A 68 6.49 3.48 2.52
C SER A 68 5.83 4.46 1.56
N ILE A 69 6.15 5.74 1.73
CA ILE A 69 5.68 6.84 0.89
C ILE A 69 6.89 7.72 0.57
N HIS A 70 7.43 7.62 -0.63
CA HIS A 70 8.65 8.31 -1.03
C HIS A 70 8.36 9.35 -2.10
N HIS A 71 8.91 10.54 -1.95
CA HIS A 71 8.84 11.57 -2.98
C HIS A 71 9.92 11.32 -4.03
N SER A 72 9.52 11.12 -5.29
CA SER A 72 10.41 10.87 -6.42
C SER A 72 10.65 12.10 -7.31
N GLY A 73 10.08 13.26 -6.95
CA GLY A 73 10.40 14.53 -7.61
C GLY A 73 11.85 14.96 -7.35
N GLY A 74 12.44 15.65 -8.33
CA GLY A 74 13.84 16.14 -8.24
C GLY A 74 14.03 17.25 -7.22
N ASP A 75 15.30 17.59 -6.96
CA ASP A 75 15.77 18.50 -5.89
C ASP A 75 15.13 19.90 -5.88
N ASP A 76 14.54 20.35 -6.99
CA ASP A 76 13.88 21.66 -7.14
C ASP A 76 12.35 21.62 -7.00
N ALA A 77 11.75 20.45 -6.73
CA ALA A 77 10.31 20.30 -6.66
C ALA A 77 9.73 20.90 -5.37
N GLU A 78 8.71 21.76 -5.49
CA GLU A 78 7.91 22.16 -4.35
C GLU A 78 6.96 21.01 -3.97
N VAL A 79 6.96 20.65 -2.68
CA VAL A 79 6.03 19.66 -2.15
C VAL A 79 4.76 20.35 -1.69
N ASP A 80 3.62 19.96 -2.28
CA ASP A 80 2.32 20.41 -1.81
C ASP A 80 2.08 19.95 -0.36
N ARG A 81 1.55 20.85 0.47
CA ARG A 81 1.18 20.51 1.87
C ARG A 81 0.11 19.43 1.98
N THR A 82 -0.59 19.14 0.89
CA THR A 82 -1.62 18.10 0.84
C THR A 82 -1.53 17.40 -0.51
N VAL A 83 -1.31 16.09 -0.47
CA VAL A 83 -1.13 15.23 -1.64
C VAL A 83 -2.25 14.21 -1.64
N THR A 84 -2.93 14.06 -2.79
CA THR A 84 -3.92 12.99 -3.00
C THR A 84 -3.23 11.81 -3.65
N LEU A 85 -3.27 10.65 -3.03
CA LEU A 85 -2.66 9.43 -3.55
C LEU A 85 -3.67 8.63 -4.40
N PRO A 86 -3.21 7.97 -5.49
CA PRO A 86 -1.84 7.99 -6.01
C PRO A 86 -1.49 9.33 -6.68
N ASP A 87 -0.26 9.80 -6.48
CA ASP A 87 0.29 11.00 -7.11
C ASP A 87 1.56 10.63 -7.89
N PRO A 88 1.76 11.12 -9.13
CA PRO A 88 2.92 10.75 -9.95
C PRO A 88 4.28 11.22 -9.42
N ALA A 89 4.33 12.14 -8.44
CA ALA A 89 5.57 12.52 -7.74
C ALA A 89 5.83 11.69 -6.47
N TRP A 90 4.97 10.72 -6.17
CA TRP A 90 5.00 9.94 -4.94
C TRP A 90 4.86 8.43 -5.20
N ASP A 91 5.83 7.67 -4.74
CA ASP A 91 5.79 6.21 -4.72
C ASP A 91 5.26 5.77 -3.35
N ALA A 92 4.04 5.20 -3.32
CA ALA A 92 3.32 4.90 -2.08
C ALA A 92 2.78 3.45 -2.07
N GLU A 93 3.25 2.64 -1.12
CA GLU A 93 2.92 1.23 -1.02
C GLU A 93 3.01 0.70 0.42
N VAL A 94 2.39 -0.45 0.64
CA VAL A 94 2.55 -1.27 1.85
C VAL A 94 3.13 -2.62 1.46
N ARG A 95 4.24 -3.00 2.09
CA ARG A 95 4.85 -4.33 1.93
C ARG A 95 4.48 -5.22 3.11
N VAL A 96 4.24 -6.50 2.83
CA VAL A 96 3.99 -7.52 3.85
C VAL A 96 5.05 -8.61 3.72
N GLY A 97 5.57 -9.09 4.85
CA GLY A 97 6.57 -10.14 4.89
C GLY A 97 7.31 -10.24 6.22
N SER A 98 8.63 -10.29 6.17
CA SER A 98 9.48 -10.34 7.37
C SER A 98 10.76 -9.54 7.21
N HIS A 99 11.29 -9.04 8.33
CA HIS A 99 12.52 -8.26 8.36
C HIS A 99 12.45 -7.01 7.45
N LEU A 100 11.26 -6.43 7.28
CA LEU A 100 11.03 -5.37 6.29
C LEU A 100 11.82 -4.10 6.59
N SER A 101 12.11 -3.84 7.87
CA SER A 101 12.99 -2.76 8.32
C SER A 101 14.49 -3.04 8.08
N ALA A 102 14.86 -4.29 7.79
CA ALA A 102 16.26 -4.67 7.73
C ALA A 102 16.95 -4.04 6.53
N ASN A 103 18.08 -3.38 6.81
CA ASN A 103 18.83 -2.58 5.84
C ASN A 103 18.02 -1.40 5.27
N TRP A 104 16.93 -0.98 5.93
CA TRP A 104 16.20 0.22 5.54
C TRP A 104 17.13 1.43 5.60
N CYS A 105 17.20 2.16 4.49
CA CYS A 105 18.11 3.29 4.30
C CYS A 105 19.61 2.96 4.38
N ALA A 106 20.03 1.68 4.47
CA ALA A 106 21.44 1.33 4.54
C ALA A 106 22.08 1.26 3.15
N ASP A 107 23.30 1.77 3.04
CA ASP A 107 24.16 1.65 1.85
C ASP A 107 24.84 0.27 1.74
N VAL A 108 24.97 -0.41 2.89
CA VAL A 108 25.50 -1.77 3.01
C VAL A 108 24.38 -2.74 3.42
N ILE A 109 24.28 -3.87 2.71
CA ILE A 109 23.33 -4.94 3.01
C ILE A 109 23.99 -6.00 3.88
N GLU A 110 23.46 -6.22 5.07
CA GLU A 110 23.84 -7.28 6.01
C GLU A 110 22.63 -8.16 6.36
N ASP A 111 22.86 -9.37 6.87
CA ASP A 111 21.77 -10.24 7.31
C ASP A 111 21.14 -9.75 8.64
N PRO A 112 19.81 -9.89 8.81
CA PRO A 112 18.85 -10.42 7.83
C PRO A 112 18.52 -9.42 6.72
N GLN A 113 18.08 -9.92 5.56
CA GLN A 113 17.54 -9.10 4.48
C GLN A 113 16.03 -9.04 4.57
N ALA A 114 15.43 -7.96 4.07
CA ALA A 114 13.98 -7.87 3.94
C ALA A 114 13.44 -8.96 3.01
N GLU A 115 12.47 -9.72 3.50
CA GLU A 115 11.77 -10.75 2.75
C GLU A 115 10.34 -10.26 2.50
N VAL A 116 10.08 -9.77 1.29
CA VAL A 116 8.76 -9.29 0.88
C VAL A 116 7.97 -10.44 0.28
N GLU A 117 6.81 -10.74 0.87
CA GLU A 117 5.87 -11.75 0.39
C GLU A 117 4.80 -11.12 -0.51
N GLU A 118 4.31 -9.93 -0.14
CA GLU A 118 3.28 -9.21 -0.88
C GLU A 118 3.56 -7.70 -0.90
N THR A 119 3.14 -7.05 -1.98
CA THR A 119 3.12 -5.59 -2.10
C THR A 119 1.71 -5.13 -2.43
N TRP A 120 1.24 -4.17 -1.65
CA TRP A 120 -0.08 -3.56 -1.74
C TRP A 120 0.08 -2.10 -2.15
N THR A 121 -0.59 -1.68 -3.22
CA THR A 121 -0.46 -0.33 -3.76
C THR A 121 -1.47 0.60 -3.10
N ILE A 122 -1.06 1.79 -2.67
CA ILE A 122 -2.03 2.79 -2.19
C ILE A 122 -2.77 3.35 -3.41
N VAL A 123 -4.08 3.09 -3.49
CA VAL A 123 -4.94 3.49 -4.62
C VAL A 123 -5.90 4.63 -4.26
N GLU A 124 -6.08 4.91 -2.97
CA GLU A 124 -6.77 6.10 -2.46
C GLU A 124 -6.07 6.54 -1.17
N GLY A 125 -6.00 7.86 -0.92
CA GLY A 125 -5.48 8.39 0.33
C GLY A 125 -5.20 9.88 0.24
N THR A 126 -5.10 10.55 1.39
CA THR A 126 -4.65 11.94 1.48
C THR A 126 -3.52 12.04 2.48
N LEU A 127 -2.33 12.42 2.00
CA LEU A 127 -1.16 12.74 2.82
C LEU A 127 -1.16 14.24 3.09
N ARG A 128 -1.21 14.63 4.36
CA ARG A 128 -1.24 16.03 4.79
C ARG A 128 -0.09 16.32 5.73
N PHE A 129 0.80 17.21 5.31
CA PHE A 129 1.93 17.64 6.14
C PHE A 129 1.50 18.59 7.24
N GLU A 130 2.15 18.47 8.40
CA GLU A 130 1.99 19.38 9.51
C GLU A 130 3.09 20.44 9.51
N GLY A 131 2.71 21.70 9.63
CA GLY A 131 3.66 22.82 9.70
C GLY A 131 4.25 23.21 8.35
N ASP A 132 5.43 23.82 8.42
CA ASP A 132 6.21 24.19 7.23
C ASP A 132 7.12 23.03 6.84
N LEU A 133 7.24 22.79 5.53
CA LEU A 133 8.15 21.77 5.02
C LEU A 133 9.54 22.38 4.82
N PRO A 134 10.60 21.69 5.24
CA PRO A 134 11.94 22.07 4.86
C PRO A 134 12.10 21.92 3.34
N PRO A 135 12.97 22.74 2.71
CA PRO A 135 13.25 22.62 1.28
C PRO A 135 13.83 21.23 0.95
N LEU A 136 13.62 20.77 -0.28
CA LEU A 136 14.21 19.52 -0.80
C LEU A 136 15.70 19.66 -1.19
N GLU A 137 16.36 20.74 -0.75
CA GLU A 137 17.76 21.00 -1.03
C GLU A 137 18.65 20.25 -0.05
N PHE A 138 19.56 19.43 -0.57
CA PHE A 138 20.61 18.83 0.24
C PHE A 138 21.59 19.91 0.70
N THR A 139 21.40 20.41 1.92
CA THR A 139 22.36 21.34 2.52
C THR A 139 23.55 20.56 3.07
N GLU A 140 24.78 21.00 2.81
CA GLU A 140 26.00 20.41 3.39
C GLU A 140 26.00 20.39 4.94
N GLN A 141 25.09 21.16 5.55
CA GLN A 141 24.90 21.24 6.99
C GLN A 141 23.87 20.23 7.52
N GLY A 142 23.28 19.40 6.66
CA GLY A 142 22.41 18.29 7.04
C GLY A 142 21.29 18.76 7.95
N ALA A 143 20.40 19.62 7.45
CA ALA A 143 19.23 20.05 8.20
C ALA A 143 18.31 18.86 8.44
N VAL A 144 18.60 18.12 9.52
CA VAL A 144 17.78 17.04 10.07
C VAL A 144 16.61 17.71 10.75
N GLU A 145 15.61 18.10 9.96
CA GLU A 145 14.34 18.59 10.47
C GLU A 145 13.35 17.43 10.55
N ARG A 146 12.57 17.43 11.62
CA ARG A 146 11.51 16.45 11.79
C ARG A 146 10.29 16.92 11.02
N VAL A 147 9.84 16.11 10.08
CA VAL A 147 8.60 16.32 9.34
C VAL A 147 7.52 15.39 9.87
N HIS A 148 6.30 15.90 10.00
CA HIS A 148 5.12 15.15 10.42
C HIS A 148 4.06 15.23 9.33
N ALA A 149 3.28 14.16 9.20
CA ALA A 149 2.11 14.15 8.33
C ALA A 149 1.02 13.24 8.89
N GLU A 150 -0.22 13.51 8.50
CA GLU A 150 -1.34 12.59 8.66
C GLU A 150 -1.68 11.99 7.30
N LEU A 151 -1.83 10.67 7.26
CA LEU A 151 -2.32 9.93 6.12
C LEU A 151 -3.73 9.42 6.45
N THR A 152 -4.72 9.83 5.65
CA THR A 152 -6.14 9.58 5.93
C THR A 152 -6.88 9.03 4.71
N GLY A 153 -8.00 8.33 4.95
CA GLY A 153 -8.85 7.78 3.90
C GLY A 153 -8.11 6.82 2.97
N VAL A 154 -7.23 6.01 3.53
CA VAL A 154 -6.30 5.17 2.77
C VAL A 154 -6.98 3.90 2.33
N VAL A 155 -6.86 3.59 1.04
CA VAL A 155 -7.21 2.28 0.50
C VAL A 155 -6.00 1.71 -0.21
N VAL A 156 -5.63 0.49 0.19
CA VAL A 156 -4.61 -0.29 -0.51
C VAL A 156 -5.23 -1.39 -1.37
N GLU A 157 -4.62 -1.67 -2.51
CA GLU A 157 -5.01 -2.75 -3.42
C GLU A 157 -3.89 -3.79 -3.51
N GLY A 158 -4.22 -5.06 -3.23
CA GLY A 158 -3.31 -6.19 -3.26
C GLY A 158 -3.15 -6.79 -4.65
N PRO A 159 -2.25 -7.77 -4.83
CA PRO A 159 -1.96 -8.38 -6.13
C PRO A 159 -3.16 -9.10 -6.77
N ASP A 160 -4.10 -9.57 -5.95
CA ASP A 160 -5.33 -10.23 -6.39
C ASP A 160 -6.50 -9.24 -6.64
N GLY A 161 -6.25 -7.93 -6.51
CA GLY A 161 -7.26 -6.87 -6.63
C GLY A 161 -8.15 -6.70 -5.39
N GLU A 162 -7.81 -7.36 -4.28
CA GLU A 162 -8.44 -7.11 -2.98
C GLU A 162 -8.14 -5.69 -2.52
N ARG A 163 -9.15 -5.01 -1.96
CA ARG A 163 -9.02 -3.64 -1.46
C ARG A 163 -9.26 -3.59 0.04
N VAL A 164 -8.37 -2.93 0.77
CA VAL A 164 -8.41 -2.82 2.24
C VAL A 164 -8.29 -1.35 2.63
N GLU A 165 -9.18 -0.89 3.49
CA GLU A 165 -9.07 0.43 4.12
C GLU A 165 -8.06 0.36 5.26
N LEU A 166 -7.07 1.25 5.25
CA LEU A 166 -6.22 1.50 6.41
C LEU A 166 -6.79 2.70 7.16
N GLY A 167 -6.83 2.62 8.48
CA GLY A 167 -7.26 3.74 9.32
C GLY A 167 -6.38 4.98 9.13
N ASP A 168 -6.66 6.04 9.89
CA ASP A 168 -5.81 7.23 9.86
C ASP A 168 -4.44 6.90 10.50
N ILE A 169 -3.36 7.27 9.83
CA ILE A 169 -1.99 6.96 10.22
C ILE A 169 -1.22 8.27 10.45
N SER A 170 -0.66 8.42 11.64
CA SER A 170 0.28 9.49 11.95
C SER A 170 1.68 9.09 11.49
N LEU A 171 2.31 9.91 10.67
CA LEU A 171 3.63 9.67 10.12
C LEU A 171 4.62 10.70 10.67
N SER A 172 5.87 10.25 10.85
CA SER A 172 6.99 11.13 11.13
C SER A 172 8.18 10.71 10.29
N ASN A 173 9.02 11.66 9.91
CA ASN A 173 10.37 11.39 9.42
C ASN A 173 11.31 12.29 10.22
N ARG A 174 12.13 11.68 11.09
CA ARG A 174 13.12 12.40 11.90
C ARG A 174 14.43 12.70 11.18
N ALA A 175 14.59 12.30 9.92
CA ALA A 175 15.78 12.51 9.10
C ALA A 175 15.42 12.92 7.66
N TRP A 176 14.51 13.90 7.52
CA TRP A 176 14.10 14.41 6.22
C TRP A 176 15.29 14.90 5.40
N GLY A 177 15.41 14.40 4.16
CA GLY A 177 16.52 14.72 3.24
C GLY A 177 17.85 14.03 3.57
N PHE A 178 17.89 13.17 4.58
CA PHE A 178 19.06 12.35 4.87
C PHE A 178 18.97 11.00 4.16
N PHE A 179 19.98 10.69 3.36
CA PHE A 179 20.19 9.36 2.80
C PHE A 179 21.45 8.79 3.45
N ALA A 180 21.42 7.55 3.94
CA ALA A 180 22.69 6.94 4.37
C ALA A 180 23.57 6.66 3.16
N GLY A 181 24.89 6.70 3.38
CA GLY A 181 25.94 6.50 2.40
C GLY A 181 27.28 6.27 3.08
#